data_AF-L8X5I3-F1
#
_entry.id   AF-L8X5I3-F1
#
_cell.length_a   1.000
_cell.length_b   1.000
_cell.length_c   1.000
_cell.angle_alpha   90.00
_cell.angle_beta   90.00
_cell.angle_gamma   90.00
#
_symmetry.space_group_name_H-M   'P 1'
#
loop_
_entity.id
_entity.type
_entity.pdbx_description
1 polymer ?
#
loop_
_entity_poly.entity_id
_entity_poly.type
_entity_poly.pdbx_seq_one_letter_code
_entity_poly.pdbx_strand_id
1 'polypeptide(L)'
;MAFTFKKTLNSVKIGKSLFDQAGSEKVASLLEKAKANNVKVVFPVDYITADKFDKEAQQTGTATDEEGIPDEWMGLDAGEKSRQLFKETVLEAKTILWNGPPGVFEFEKFAGGSSALLEANIEAAKKGATVIVGGGDTATVVAQAGKESELSHVSTGGGASLELLEGKTLPGVAELSEKTGAISNRKAKGKNECASVGGWMYKYERS
;
A
#
# COMPACT_ATOMS: atom_id res chain seq x y z
N MET A 1 -6.52 8.95 -0.60
CA MET A 1 -7.29 7.73 -0.19
C MET A 1 -7.70 7.77 1.28
N ALA A 2 -6.78 7.91 2.24
CA ALA A 2 -7.07 7.79 3.67
C ALA A 2 -8.20 8.71 4.18
N PHE A 3 -8.30 9.94 3.68
CA PHE A 3 -9.34 10.90 4.07
C PHE A 3 -10.76 10.40 3.79
N THR A 4 -10.98 9.65 2.71
CA THR A 4 -12.29 9.03 2.43
C THR A 4 -12.67 8.06 3.54
N PHE A 5 -11.74 7.21 3.99
CA PHE A 5 -11.97 6.29 5.11
C PHE A 5 -12.23 7.04 6.41
N LYS A 6 -11.37 8.00 6.75
CA LYS A 6 -11.44 8.76 8.01
C LYS A 6 -12.71 9.59 8.14
N LYS A 7 -13.11 10.28 7.08
CA LYS A 7 -14.37 11.03 7.05
C LYS A 7 -15.58 10.10 7.16
N THR A 8 -15.57 8.97 6.46
CA THR A 8 -16.72 8.05 6.41
C THR A 8 -16.89 7.27 7.72
N LEU A 9 -15.80 6.83 8.35
CA LEU A 9 -15.83 5.93 9.50
C LEU A 9 -15.83 6.66 10.85
N ASN A 10 -15.07 7.76 10.92
CA ASN A 10 -14.78 8.44 12.17
C ASN A 10 -15.31 9.88 12.18
N SER A 11 -15.98 10.32 11.09
CA SER A 11 -16.46 11.69 10.92
C SER A 11 -15.37 12.75 11.11
N VAL A 12 -14.11 12.39 10.83
CA VAL A 12 -12.97 13.32 10.90
C VAL A 12 -13.22 14.47 9.93
N LYS A 13 -13.00 15.70 10.41
CA LYS A 13 -13.02 16.90 9.58
C LYS A 13 -11.78 16.89 8.69
N ILE A 14 -11.95 16.98 7.37
CA ILE A 14 -10.84 16.84 6.41
C ILE A 14 -10.51 18.12 5.62
N GLY A 15 -11.18 19.24 5.90
CA GLY A 15 -11.05 20.46 5.12
C GLY A 15 -11.27 20.23 3.61
N LYS A 16 -10.35 20.74 2.79
CA LYS A 16 -10.28 20.55 1.32
C LYS A 16 -9.52 19.29 0.89
N SER A 17 -9.19 18.38 1.81
CA SER A 17 -8.49 17.15 1.44
C SER A 17 -9.34 16.29 0.48
N LEU A 18 -8.66 15.52 -0.37
CA LEU A 18 -9.32 14.70 -1.40
C LEU A 18 -10.34 13.73 -0.79
N PHE A 19 -11.57 13.81 -1.27
CA PHE A 19 -12.67 12.93 -0.89
C PHE A 19 -13.26 12.27 -2.13
N ASP A 20 -13.19 10.95 -2.18
CA ASP A 20 -13.84 10.15 -3.22
C ASP A 20 -15.24 9.77 -2.77
N GLN A 21 -16.24 10.50 -3.30
CA GLN A 21 -17.65 10.26 -2.98
C GLN A 21 -18.10 8.85 -3.38
N ALA A 22 -17.72 8.37 -4.58
CA ALA A 22 -18.12 7.04 -5.04
C ALA A 22 -17.41 5.93 -4.26
N GLY A 23 -16.14 6.14 -3.90
CA GLY A 23 -15.38 5.23 -3.03
C GLY A 23 -15.94 5.14 -1.61
N SER A 24 -16.51 6.24 -1.08
CA SER A 24 -17.04 6.29 0.29
C SER A 24 -18.14 5.26 0.56
N GLU A 25 -18.97 4.95 -0.45
CA GLU A 25 -20.06 3.97 -0.35
C GLU A 25 -19.56 2.54 -0.11
N LYS A 26 -18.30 2.25 -0.47
CA LYS A 26 -17.68 0.91 -0.34
C LYS A 26 -16.86 0.75 0.94
N VAL A 27 -16.58 1.84 1.66
CA VAL A 27 -15.67 1.83 2.82
C VAL A 27 -16.11 0.83 3.90
N ALA A 28 -17.41 0.84 4.24
CA ALA A 28 -17.95 -0.04 5.28
C ALA A 28 -17.77 -1.53 4.92
N SER A 29 -18.19 -1.92 3.71
CA SER A 29 -18.10 -3.33 3.27
C SER A 29 -16.66 -3.81 3.13
N LEU A 30 -15.72 -2.94 2.74
CA LEU A 30 -14.30 -3.26 2.71
C LEU A 30 -13.75 -3.56 4.11
N LEU A 31 -14.14 -2.78 5.13
CA LEU A 31 -13.69 -3.04 6.50
C LEU A 31 -14.35 -4.26 7.13
N GLU A 32 -15.63 -4.51 6.84
CA GLU A 32 -16.29 -5.76 7.28
C GLU A 32 -15.59 -6.98 6.71
N LYS A 33 -15.23 -6.92 5.42
CA LYS A 33 -14.46 -7.96 4.75
C LYS A 33 -13.07 -8.11 5.36
N ALA A 34 -12.37 -7.02 5.63
CA ALA A 34 -11.07 -7.05 6.30
C ALA A 34 -11.17 -7.73 7.68
N LYS A 35 -12.17 -7.37 8.50
CA LYS A 35 -12.46 -8.00 9.80
C LYS A 35 -12.75 -9.49 9.66
N ALA A 36 -13.59 -9.89 8.71
CA ALA A 36 -13.91 -11.29 8.45
C ALA A 36 -12.69 -12.12 8.03
N ASN A 37 -11.68 -11.47 7.44
CA ASN A 37 -10.41 -12.09 7.02
C ASN A 37 -9.28 -11.90 8.06
N ASN A 38 -9.58 -11.38 9.25
CA ASN A 38 -8.60 -11.06 10.29
C ASN A 38 -7.45 -10.15 9.80
N VAL A 39 -7.76 -9.20 8.92
CA VAL A 39 -6.81 -8.24 8.38
C VAL A 39 -6.78 -7.00 9.27
N LYS A 40 -5.60 -6.70 9.84
CA LYS A 40 -5.31 -5.43 10.52
C LYS A 40 -5.24 -4.31 9.47
N VAL A 41 -6.17 -3.36 9.55
CA VAL A 41 -6.16 -2.17 8.68
C VAL A 41 -5.63 -0.99 9.48
N VAL A 42 -4.59 -0.34 8.95
CA VAL A 42 -3.91 0.77 9.61
C VAL A 42 -4.10 2.03 8.78
N PHE A 43 -4.53 3.11 9.42
CA PHE A 43 -4.72 4.42 8.79
C PHE A 43 -3.85 5.48 9.50
N PRO A 44 -3.49 6.58 8.83
CA PRO A 44 -2.84 7.71 9.48
C PRO A 44 -3.71 8.25 10.64
N VAL A 45 -3.08 8.83 11.65
CA VAL A 45 -3.73 9.45 12.83
C VAL A 45 -3.41 10.95 12.95
N ASP A 46 -2.44 11.41 12.17
CA ASP A 46 -2.03 12.80 12.06
C ASP A 46 -1.48 13.08 10.65
N TYR A 47 -1.47 14.37 10.29
CA TYR A 47 -1.29 14.83 8.92
C TYR A 47 -0.40 16.06 8.90
N ILE A 48 0.44 16.17 7.88
CA ILE A 48 1.03 17.45 7.47
C ILE A 48 0.03 18.13 6.53
N THR A 49 -0.29 19.38 6.83
CA THR A 49 -1.34 20.13 6.15
C THR A 49 -0.80 21.39 5.48
N ALA A 50 -1.52 21.88 4.49
CA ALA A 50 -1.26 23.17 3.83
C ALA A 50 -2.57 23.90 3.48
N ASP A 51 -2.47 25.20 3.26
CA ASP A 51 -3.56 26.07 2.78
C ASP A 51 -3.88 25.87 1.29
N LYS A 52 -2.91 25.39 0.50
CA LYS A 52 -3.06 25.11 -0.93
C LYS A 52 -2.22 23.92 -1.41
N PHE A 53 -2.66 23.30 -2.51
CA PHE A 53 -1.90 22.26 -3.22
C PHE A 53 -0.83 22.92 -4.10
N ASP A 54 0.31 23.26 -3.51
CA ASP A 54 1.41 23.95 -4.19
C ASP A 54 2.74 23.62 -3.52
N LYS A 55 3.78 23.36 -4.32
CA LYS A 55 5.15 23.17 -3.82
C LYS A 55 5.65 24.38 -3.01
N GLU A 56 5.20 25.58 -3.38
CA GLU A 56 5.56 26.85 -2.74
C GLU A 56 4.52 27.31 -1.70
N ALA A 57 3.65 26.42 -1.21
CA ALA A 57 2.74 26.73 -0.10
C ALA A 57 3.52 27.31 1.08
N GLN A 58 3.21 28.55 1.47
CA GLN A 58 3.91 29.27 2.53
C GLN A 58 3.36 28.91 3.91
N GLN A 59 2.10 28.47 3.97
CA GLN A 59 1.44 28.09 5.21
C GLN A 59 1.34 26.55 5.25
N THR A 60 2.27 25.94 5.98
CA THR A 60 2.19 24.52 6.34
C THR A 60 1.84 24.39 7.82
N GLY A 61 1.35 23.21 8.20
CA GLY A 61 0.86 22.94 9.53
C GLY A 61 0.70 21.45 9.78
N THR A 62 0.06 21.13 10.88
CA THR A 62 -0.23 19.76 11.29
C THR A 62 -1.64 19.66 11.84
N ALA A 63 -2.26 18.50 11.68
CA ALA A 63 -3.56 18.19 12.26
C ALA A 63 -3.61 16.73 12.71
N THR A 64 -4.43 16.45 13.71
CA THR A 64 -4.73 15.09 14.18
C THR A 64 -6.14 14.66 13.77
N ASP A 65 -6.48 13.38 13.94
CA ASP A 65 -7.85 12.91 13.76
C ASP A 65 -8.84 13.59 14.73
N GLU A 66 -8.42 13.81 15.98
CA GLU A 66 -9.25 14.40 17.03
C GLU A 66 -9.54 15.88 16.75
N GLU A 67 -8.53 16.64 16.30
CA GLU A 67 -8.68 18.06 15.97
C GLU A 67 -9.36 18.25 14.60
N GLY A 68 -9.07 17.35 13.67
CA GLY A 68 -9.44 17.47 12.27
C GLY A 68 -8.68 18.57 11.53
N ILE A 69 -8.84 18.59 10.22
CA ILE A 69 -8.22 19.57 9.31
C ILE A 69 -9.15 20.79 9.17
N PRO A 70 -8.65 22.03 9.33
CA PRO A 70 -9.42 23.25 9.12
C PRO A 70 -10.05 23.35 7.71
N ASP A 71 -11.18 24.06 7.57
CA ASP A 71 -12.01 24.04 6.34
C ASP A 71 -11.24 24.43 5.07
N GLU A 72 -10.37 25.42 5.15
CA GLU A 72 -9.60 25.91 4.01
C GLU A 72 -8.27 25.18 3.78
N TRP A 73 -7.94 24.22 4.64
CA TRP A 73 -6.69 23.48 4.63
C TRP A 73 -6.89 22.07 4.07
N MET A 74 -5.80 21.42 3.68
CA MET A 74 -5.78 20.04 3.20
C MET A 74 -4.57 19.28 3.73
N GLY A 75 -4.73 17.98 3.97
CA GLY A 75 -3.63 17.08 4.32
C GLY A 75 -2.92 16.57 3.08
N LEU A 76 -1.60 16.71 3.06
CA LEU A 76 -0.75 16.41 1.90
C LEU A 76 0.35 15.39 2.21
N ASP A 77 0.60 15.08 3.47
CA ASP A 77 1.53 14.02 3.88
C ASP A 77 1.13 13.44 5.24
N ALA A 78 1.66 12.25 5.56
CA ALA A 78 1.49 11.62 6.86
C ALA A 78 2.28 12.38 7.95
N GLY A 79 1.63 12.66 9.08
CA GLY A 79 2.27 13.26 10.24
C GLY A 79 3.23 12.30 10.96
N GLU A 80 3.94 12.81 11.96
CA GLU A 80 5.01 12.08 12.65
C GLU A 80 4.51 10.81 13.36
N LYS A 81 3.33 10.87 14.01
CA LYS A 81 2.76 9.71 14.70
C LYS A 81 2.36 8.62 13.70
N SER A 82 1.81 9.02 12.57
CA SER A 82 1.44 8.12 11.47
C SER A 82 2.67 7.45 10.86
N ARG A 83 3.76 8.20 10.66
CA ARG A 83 5.04 7.64 10.17
C ARG A 83 5.56 6.56 11.12
N GLN A 84 5.51 6.81 12.43
CA GLN A 84 5.91 5.82 13.44
C GLN A 84 5.00 4.59 13.42
N LEU A 85 3.69 4.79 13.39
CA LEU A 85 2.70 3.71 13.29
C LEU A 85 2.91 2.84 12.05
N PHE A 86 3.19 3.46 10.90
CA PHE A 86 3.48 2.74 9.66
C PHE A 86 4.79 1.98 9.76
N LYS A 87 5.84 2.58 10.33
CA LYS A 87 7.12 1.91 10.55
C LYS A 87 6.95 0.65 11.40
N GLU A 88 6.25 0.75 12.52
CA GLU A 88 5.96 -0.40 13.39
C GLU A 88 5.23 -1.51 12.62
N THR A 89 4.20 -1.14 11.87
CA THR A 89 3.42 -2.09 11.05
C THR A 89 4.28 -2.76 9.97
N VAL A 90 5.17 -2.01 9.31
CA VAL A 90 6.09 -2.55 8.29
C VAL A 90 7.07 -3.53 8.91
N LEU A 91 7.61 -3.24 10.09
CA LEU A 91 8.59 -4.09 10.76
C LEU A 91 7.99 -5.39 11.34
N GLU A 92 6.67 -5.46 11.50
CA GLU A 92 5.95 -6.71 11.84
C GLU A 92 5.90 -7.71 10.66
N ALA A 93 6.07 -7.24 9.43
CA ALA A 93 5.82 -8.03 8.22
C ALA A 93 7.06 -8.82 7.73
N LYS A 94 6.83 -10.06 7.29
CA LYS A 94 7.85 -10.89 6.59
C LYS A 94 7.83 -10.70 5.07
N THR A 95 6.71 -10.23 4.53
CA THR A 95 6.53 -9.96 3.10
C THR A 95 5.74 -8.68 2.98
N ILE A 96 6.27 -7.72 2.24
CA ILE A 96 5.72 -6.38 2.09
C ILE A 96 5.51 -6.12 0.61
N LEU A 97 4.31 -5.68 0.29
CA LEU A 97 3.97 -5.13 -1.01
C LEU A 97 3.63 -3.66 -0.82
N TRP A 98 4.50 -2.78 -1.31
CA TRP A 98 4.31 -1.34 -1.20
C TRP A 98 3.85 -0.77 -2.54
N ASN A 99 2.63 -0.23 -2.57
CA ASN A 99 2.03 0.40 -3.73
C ASN A 99 1.31 1.69 -3.32
N GLY A 100 1.96 2.83 -3.55
CA GLY A 100 1.44 4.16 -3.24
C GLY A 100 2.26 4.87 -2.16
N PRO A 101 2.77 6.09 -2.44
CA PRO A 101 3.33 6.96 -1.41
C PRO A 101 2.25 7.46 -0.42
N PRO A 102 2.60 7.68 0.87
CA PRO A 102 1.66 8.18 1.88
C PRO A 102 1.40 9.70 1.81
N GLY A 103 2.07 10.42 0.91
CA GLY A 103 1.96 11.86 0.73
C GLY A 103 2.38 12.32 -0.68
N VAL A 104 2.26 13.62 -0.93
CA VAL A 104 2.62 14.28 -2.19
C VAL A 104 4.14 14.45 -2.26
N PHE A 105 4.84 13.35 -2.53
CA PHE A 105 6.30 13.29 -2.46
C PHE A 105 7.02 14.18 -3.48
N GLU A 106 6.33 14.60 -4.53
CA GLU A 106 6.84 15.51 -5.55
C GLU A 106 7.16 16.90 -4.98
N PHE A 107 6.57 17.24 -3.84
CA PHE A 107 6.81 18.50 -3.13
C PHE A 107 7.64 18.20 -1.87
N GLU A 108 8.83 18.78 -1.77
CA GLU A 108 9.79 18.50 -0.69
C GLU A 108 9.17 18.64 0.72
N LYS A 109 8.30 19.65 0.91
CA LYS A 109 7.57 19.90 2.17
C LYS A 109 6.62 18.75 2.58
N PHE A 110 6.22 17.90 1.64
CA PHE A 110 5.26 16.82 1.81
C PHE A 110 5.84 15.44 1.42
N ALA A 111 7.16 15.34 1.30
CA ALA A 111 7.86 14.09 0.99
C ALA A 111 8.28 13.28 2.23
N GLY A 112 8.16 13.85 3.43
CA GLY A 112 8.68 13.26 4.66
C GLY A 112 8.07 11.89 5.00
N GLY A 113 6.77 11.71 4.77
CA GLY A 113 6.10 10.42 4.99
C GLY A 113 6.56 9.36 4.00
N SER A 114 6.73 9.72 2.73
CA SER A 114 7.24 8.82 1.68
C SER A 114 8.67 8.39 1.97
N SER A 115 9.54 9.32 2.36
CA SER A 115 10.91 9.02 2.79
C SER A 115 10.93 8.13 4.04
N ALA A 116 10.11 8.43 5.05
CA ALA A 116 10.04 7.61 6.26
C ALA A 116 9.56 6.17 5.98
N LEU A 117 8.58 6.01 5.09
CA LEU A 117 8.08 4.70 4.70
C LEU A 117 9.10 3.91 3.86
N LEU A 118 9.85 4.58 2.98
CA LEU A 118 10.99 3.98 2.26
C LEU A 118 12.02 3.42 3.24
N GLU A 119 12.46 4.23 4.21
CA GLU A 119 13.44 3.81 5.21
C GLU A 119 12.95 2.64 6.06
N ALA A 120 11.68 2.62 6.45
CA ALA A 120 11.08 1.48 7.16
C ALA A 120 11.11 0.19 6.32
N ASN A 121 10.84 0.29 5.01
CA ASN A 121 10.89 -0.84 4.09
C ASN A 121 12.32 -1.36 3.90
N ILE A 122 13.30 -0.46 3.74
CA ILE A 122 14.72 -0.82 3.67
C ILE A 122 15.15 -1.52 4.96
N GLU A 123 14.74 -1.01 6.13
CA GLU A 123 15.03 -1.64 7.42
C GLU A 123 14.43 -3.05 7.51
N ALA A 124 13.19 -3.23 7.07
CA ALA A 124 12.54 -4.55 7.01
C ALA A 124 13.30 -5.51 6.06
N ALA A 125 13.71 -5.05 4.88
CA ALA A 125 14.51 -5.83 3.94
C ALA A 125 15.84 -6.27 4.55
N LYS A 126 16.55 -5.38 5.24
CA LYS A 126 17.80 -5.69 5.98
C LYS A 126 17.58 -6.71 7.10
N LYS A 127 16.39 -6.75 7.69
CA LYS A 127 15.96 -7.76 8.68
C LYS A 127 15.47 -9.07 8.06
N GLY A 128 15.51 -9.19 6.73
CA GLY A 128 15.18 -10.42 6.00
C GLY A 128 13.74 -10.48 5.47
N ALA A 129 12.97 -9.40 5.55
CA ALA A 129 11.67 -9.36 4.89
C ALA A 129 11.83 -9.30 3.36
N THR A 130 10.89 -9.91 2.64
CA THR A 130 10.77 -9.69 1.18
C THR A 130 9.99 -8.41 0.93
N VAL A 131 10.59 -7.42 0.26
CA VAL A 131 9.95 -6.14 -0.05
C VAL A 131 9.80 -5.96 -1.55
N ILE A 132 8.55 -5.86 -1.99
CA ILE A 132 8.14 -5.68 -3.38
C ILE A 132 7.54 -4.29 -3.53
N VAL A 133 8.15 -3.46 -4.38
CA VAL A 133 7.62 -2.16 -4.77
C VAL A 133 6.80 -2.30 -6.04
N GLY A 134 5.55 -1.88 -5.97
CA GLY A 134 4.61 -1.82 -7.08
C GLY A 134 4.16 -0.38 -7.38
N GLY A 135 3.65 -0.16 -8.58
CA GLY A 135 3.19 1.14 -9.03
C GLY A 135 4.31 2.08 -9.51
N GLY A 136 3.98 2.96 -10.45
CA GLY A 136 4.94 3.91 -11.03
C GLY A 136 5.47 4.91 -10.01
N ASP A 137 4.57 5.56 -9.28
CA ASP A 137 4.95 6.61 -8.31
C ASP A 137 5.80 6.07 -7.17
N THR A 138 5.48 4.88 -6.65
CA THR A 138 6.29 4.23 -5.62
C THR A 138 7.69 3.89 -6.14
N ALA A 139 7.81 3.39 -7.38
CA ALA A 139 9.09 3.14 -8.00
C ALA A 139 9.88 4.46 -8.20
N THR A 140 9.20 5.56 -8.53
CA THR A 140 9.82 6.88 -8.64
C THR A 140 10.37 7.37 -7.29
N VAL A 141 9.65 7.19 -6.18
CA VAL A 141 10.16 7.52 -4.83
C VAL A 141 11.47 6.80 -4.55
N VAL A 142 11.52 5.49 -4.81
CA VAL A 142 12.72 4.67 -4.57
C VAL A 142 13.87 5.11 -5.47
N ALA A 143 13.59 5.38 -6.75
CA ALA A 143 14.59 5.77 -7.73
C ALA A 143 15.18 7.16 -7.45
N GLN A 144 14.36 8.12 -7.05
CA GLN A 144 14.84 9.46 -6.65
C GLN A 144 15.77 9.40 -5.43
N ALA A 145 15.56 8.42 -4.54
CA ALA A 145 16.43 8.19 -3.39
C ALA A 145 17.70 7.38 -3.74
N GLY A 146 17.77 6.76 -4.91
CA GLY A 146 18.87 5.86 -5.31
C GLY A 146 18.97 4.61 -4.43
N LYS A 147 17.81 4.06 -4.03
CA LYS A 147 17.69 2.97 -3.04
C LYS A 147 17.15 1.66 -3.61
N GLU A 148 17.07 1.53 -4.92
CA GLU A 148 16.48 0.36 -5.60
C GLU A 148 17.17 -0.94 -5.21
N SER A 149 18.50 -0.90 -5.02
CA SER A 149 19.32 -2.06 -4.65
C SER A 149 19.17 -2.49 -3.19
N GLU A 150 18.50 -1.69 -2.34
CA GLU A 150 18.25 -2.02 -0.93
C GLU A 150 16.93 -2.77 -0.72
N LEU A 151 16.15 -3.00 -1.79
CA LEU A 151 14.84 -3.66 -1.76
C LEU A 151 14.87 -4.98 -2.55
N SER A 152 13.92 -5.89 -2.30
CA SER A 152 13.94 -7.22 -2.93
C SER A 152 13.50 -7.20 -4.39
N HIS A 153 12.51 -6.36 -4.73
CA HIS A 153 12.05 -6.18 -6.12
C HIS A 153 11.42 -4.81 -6.30
N VAL A 154 11.82 -4.09 -7.35
CA VAL A 154 11.15 -2.87 -7.81
C VAL A 154 10.53 -3.15 -9.18
N SER A 155 9.20 -3.14 -9.25
CA SER A 155 8.48 -3.52 -10.45
C SER A 155 8.48 -2.43 -11.50
N THR A 156 8.79 -2.79 -12.74
CA THR A 156 8.64 -1.91 -13.93
C THR A 156 7.33 -2.15 -14.68
N GLY A 157 6.47 -3.05 -14.18
CA GLY A 157 5.26 -3.50 -14.88
C GLY A 157 4.10 -2.50 -14.85
N GLY A 158 4.17 -1.45 -14.03
CA GLY A 158 3.14 -0.41 -13.93
C GLY A 158 1.74 -1.02 -13.73
N GLY A 159 0.85 -0.78 -14.70
CA GLY A 159 -0.51 -1.33 -14.70
C GLY A 159 -0.59 -2.85 -14.69
N ALA A 160 0.35 -3.56 -15.35
CA ALA A 160 0.37 -5.02 -15.35
C ALA A 160 0.61 -5.59 -13.94
N SER A 161 1.42 -4.91 -13.13
CA SER A 161 1.65 -5.30 -11.74
C SER A 161 0.39 -5.12 -10.91
N LEU A 162 -0.40 -4.07 -11.15
CA LEU A 162 -1.67 -3.87 -10.47
C LEU A 162 -2.71 -4.93 -10.87
N GLU A 163 -2.84 -5.24 -12.16
CA GLU A 163 -3.73 -6.30 -12.63
C GLU A 163 -3.38 -7.69 -12.06
N LEU A 164 -2.08 -7.99 -11.95
CA LEU A 164 -1.62 -9.20 -11.29
C LEU A 164 -2.05 -9.25 -9.82
N LEU A 165 -1.93 -8.12 -9.11
CA LEU A 165 -2.31 -8.00 -7.69
C LEU A 165 -3.83 -8.05 -7.46
N GLU A 166 -4.61 -7.63 -8.45
CA GLU A 166 -6.06 -7.79 -8.49
C GLU A 166 -6.49 -9.25 -8.76
N GLY A 167 -5.54 -10.13 -9.08
CA GLY A 167 -5.78 -11.54 -9.37
C GLY A 167 -6.25 -11.80 -10.81
N LYS A 168 -6.05 -10.85 -11.72
CA LYS A 168 -6.40 -11.02 -13.14
C LYS A 168 -5.37 -11.91 -13.85
N THR A 169 -5.83 -12.63 -14.87
CA THR A 169 -4.94 -13.34 -15.79
C THR A 169 -4.30 -12.33 -16.74
N LEU A 170 -2.98 -12.23 -16.71
CA LEU A 170 -2.23 -11.43 -17.68
C LEU A 170 -2.08 -12.21 -18.99
N PRO A 171 -2.63 -11.73 -20.13
CA PRO A 171 -2.64 -12.49 -21.38
C PRO A 171 -1.25 -12.95 -21.83
N GLY A 172 -0.25 -12.06 -21.76
CA GLY A 172 1.12 -12.39 -22.17
C GLY A 172 1.80 -13.42 -21.26
N VAL A 173 1.41 -13.52 -19.99
CA VAL A 173 1.94 -14.53 -19.05
C VAL A 173 1.25 -15.88 -19.28
N ALA A 174 -0.05 -15.87 -19.59
CA ALA A 174 -0.82 -17.08 -19.85
C ALA A 174 -0.34 -17.86 -21.09
N GLU A 175 0.25 -17.16 -22.06
CA GLU A 175 0.80 -17.77 -23.29
C GLU A 175 2.24 -18.28 -23.12
N LEU A 176 2.86 -18.13 -21.95
CA LEU A 176 4.20 -18.66 -21.73
C LEU A 176 4.19 -20.19 -21.68
N SER A 177 5.20 -20.80 -22.29
CA SER A 177 5.38 -22.26 -22.23
C SER A 177 5.68 -22.72 -20.80
N GLU A 178 5.07 -23.83 -20.40
CA GLU A 178 5.37 -24.48 -19.13
C GLU A 178 6.83 -24.95 -19.06
N LYS A 179 7.41 -24.92 -17.86
CA LYS A 179 8.78 -25.38 -17.64
C LYS A 179 8.86 -26.90 -17.90
N THR A 180 9.40 -27.29 -19.04
CA THR A 180 9.62 -28.70 -19.40
C THR A 180 10.91 -29.22 -18.77
N GLY A 181 10.80 -29.98 -17.67
CA GLY A 181 11.98 -30.64 -17.08
C GLY A 181 11.78 -31.37 -15.75
N ALA A 182 11.21 -32.58 -15.79
CA ALA A 182 11.67 -33.70 -14.97
C ALA A 182 11.53 -35.01 -15.77
N ILE A 183 12.65 -35.68 -15.98
CA ILE A 183 12.75 -37.04 -16.52
C ILE A 183 12.21 -38.04 -15.48
N SER A 184 11.49 -39.04 -15.99
CA SER A 184 11.04 -40.31 -15.39
C SER A 184 9.70 -40.34 -14.63
N ASN A 185 8.79 -41.13 -15.22
CA ASN A 185 7.60 -41.74 -14.66
C ASN A 185 7.72 -42.09 -13.17
N ARG A 186 6.92 -41.43 -12.33
CA ARG A 186 6.20 -42.11 -11.25
C ARG A 186 4.73 -41.76 -11.38
N LYS A 187 3.91 -42.76 -11.72
CA LYS A 187 2.45 -42.71 -11.62
C LYS A 187 2.09 -42.41 -10.16
N ALA A 188 1.82 -41.14 -9.84
CA ALA A 188 1.02 -40.80 -8.67
C ALA A 188 -0.45 -41.01 -9.05
N LYS A 189 -0.97 -42.22 -8.79
CA LYS A 189 -2.42 -42.40 -8.64
C LYS A 189 -2.81 -41.66 -7.36
N GLY A 190 -3.37 -40.48 -7.51
CA GLY A 190 -4.00 -39.72 -6.44
C GLY A 190 -4.93 -38.70 -7.07
N LYS A 191 -6.24 -38.98 -7.06
CA LYS A 191 -7.26 -38.00 -7.44
C LYS A 191 -7.18 -36.84 -6.44
N ASN A 192 -6.69 -35.69 -6.90
CA ASN A 192 -7.04 -34.42 -6.28
C ASN A 192 -7.89 -33.67 -7.31
N GLU A 193 -9.20 -33.84 -7.20
CA GLU A 193 -10.16 -32.92 -7.77
C GLU A 193 -9.94 -31.56 -7.10
N CYS A 194 -9.27 -30.65 -7.80
CA CYS A 194 -9.30 -29.25 -7.45
C CYS A 194 -10.62 -28.71 -8.01
N ALA A 195 -11.68 -28.82 -7.21
CA ALA A 195 -12.95 -28.18 -7.51
C ALA A 195 -12.75 -26.67 -7.40
N SER A 196 -12.86 -25.97 -8.53
CA SER A 196 -12.94 -24.53 -8.60
C SER A 196 -14.25 -24.06 -7.98
N VAL A 197 -14.17 -23.45 -6.81
CA VAL A 197 -15.24 -22.61 -6.27
C VAL A 197 -14.60 -21.34 -5.73
N GLY A 198 -14.74 -20.24 -6.47
CA GLY A 198 -14.55 -18.86 -5.98
C GLY A 198 -13.14 -18.49 -5.50
N GLY A 199 -12.41 -17.75 -6.33
CA GLY A 199 -11.04 -17.29 -6.03
C GLY A 199 -10.91 -16.56 -4.70
N TRP A 200 -10.22 -17.19 -3.75
CA TRP A 200 -9.57 -16.61 -2.58
C TRP A 200 -8.35 -17.49 -2.24
N MET A 201 -7.14 -16.95 -2.35
CA MET A 201 -5.90 -17.63 -1.97
C MET A 201 -5.56 -17.25 -0.53
N TYR A 202 -5.85 -18.13 0.43
CA TYR A 202 -5.44 -17.94 1.83
C TYR A 202 -4.06 -18.55 2.09
N LYS A 203 -3.23 -17.82 2.84
CA LYS A 203 -1.95 -18.30 3.37
C LYS A 203 -2.21 -19.06 4.68
N TYR A 204 -1.79 -20.32 4.73
CA TYR A 204 -1.84 -21.18 5.91
C TYR A 204 -0.48 -21.09 6.62
N GLU A 205 -0.43 -20.58 7.86
CA GLU A 205 0.75 -20.72 8.72
C GLU A 205 0.43 -21.72 9.84
N ARG A 206 1.11 -22.88 9.81
CA ARG A 206 1.27 -23.76 10.96
C ARG A 206 2.59 -23.40 11.65
N SER A 207 2.47 -22.81 12.84
CA SER A 207 3.24 -23.15 14.05
C SER A 207 2.68 -22.32 15.20
#